data_AF-F1L5Y9-F1
#
_entry.id   AF-F1L5Y9-F1
#
_cell.length_a   1.000
_cell.length_b   1.000
_cell.length_c   1.000
_cell.angle_alpha   90.00
_cell.angle_beta   90.00
_cell.angle_gamma   90.00
#
_symmetry.space_group_name_H-M   'P 1'
#
loop_
_entity.id
_entity.type
_entity.pdbx_description
1 polymer ?
#
loop_
_entity_poly.entity_id
_entity_poly.type
_entity_poly.pdbx_seq_one_letter_code
_entity_poly.pdbx_strand_id
1 'polypeptide(L)'
;MDYSPLVNRLEEHVTLAAAKRVRFGVYVTILYIFVKFLWLVNVVVQFLILNIFLGPQYTFWGIGIVNDLLHNRDWSTSGHFPRVTMCDVTVREMGNLHNWTVQCVLMVNMFAEKIFLFLWFWFCFVAIVTSINFLYWLFVSLSSSQSRAFIRKYLDFNDRKNISDQQIDDFISQMLRKDGITVLRLISDNCGDLAVAEIVVKLWDAYEDTPRFTEVSEESDAGYLEDFQEDCGMPEE
;
A
#
# COMPACT_ATOMS: atom_id res chain seq x y z
N MET A 1 -28.65 0.51 -33.06
CA MET A 1 -28.79 0.18 -31.63
C MET A 1 -28.43 1.46 -30.91
N ASP A 2 -29.42 2.11 -30.30
CA ASP A 2 -29.33 3.50 -29.88
C ASP A 2 -28.79 3.57 -28.44
N TYR A 3 -27.58 4.11 -28.27
CA TYR A 3 -26.85 4.18 -26.99
C TYR A 3 -27.00 5.53 -26.29
N SER A 4 -27.70 6.49 -26.93
CA SER A 4 -27.99 7.82 -26.37
C SER A 4 -28.57 7.80 -24.93
N PRO A 5 -29.49 6.90 -24.53
CA PRO A 5 -30.01 6.90 -23.16
C PRO A 5 -29.02 6.31 -22.13
N LEU A 6 -27.97 5.61 -22.58
CA LEU A 6 -26.91 5.06 -21.74
C LEU A 6 -25.82 6.10 -21.50
N VAL A 7 -25.48 6.89 -22.54
CA VAL A 7 -24.53 8.01 -22.47
C VAL A 7 -25.06 9.13 -21.57
N ASN A 8 -26.32 9.54 -21.72
CA ASN A 8 -26.91 10.58 -20.87
C ASN A 8 -26.95 10.17 -19.39
N ARG A 9 -27.18 8.88 -19.11
CA ARG A 9 -27.12 8.36 -17.74
C ARG A 9 -25.70 8.35 -17.19
N LEU A 10 -24.71 8.06 -18.03
CA LEU A 10 -23.30 8.13 -17.65
C LEU A 10 -22.88 9.57 -17.35
N GLU A 11 -23.30 10.54 -18.17
CA GLU A 11 -23.06 11.97 -17.98
C GLU A 11 -23.71 12.51 -16.70
N GLU A 12 -24.94 12.08 -16.40
CA GLU A 12 -25.64 12.46 -15.16
C GLU A 12 -24.93 11.89 -13.91
N HIS A 13 -24.41 10.66 -13.98
CA HIS A 13 -23.61 10.08 -12.90
C HIS A 13 -22.24 10.75 -12.73
N VAL A 14 -21.62 11.20 -13.83
CA VAL A 14 -20.34 11.95 -13.80
C VAL A 14 -20.53 13.35 -13.22
N THR A 15 -21.61 14.05 -13.61
CA THR A 15 -21.94 15.40 -13.10
C THR A 15 -22.40 15.38 -11.64
N LEU A 16 -23.17 14.37 -11.21
CA LEU A 16 -23.49 14.16 -9.79
C LEU A 16 -22.26 13.77 -8.95
N ALA A 17 -21.32 13.01 -9.51
CA ALA A 17 -20.03 12.74 -8.87
C ALA A 17 -19.16 14.00 -8.75
N ALA A 18 -19.22 14.90 -9.74
CA ALA A 18 -18.54 16.19 -9.70
C ALA A 18 -19.16 17.16 -8.66
N ALA A 19 -20.49 17.19 -8.55
CA ALA A 19 -21.23 18.03 -7.60
C ALA A 19 -21.07 17.57 -6.14
N LYS A 20 -20.93 16.26 -5.91
CA LYS A 20 -20.71 15.68 -4.58
C LYS A 20 -19.22 15.44 -4.34
N ARG A 21 -18.40 16.49 -4.50
CA ARG A 21 -16.94 16.47 -4.27
C ARG A 21 -16.65 16.22 -2.78
N VAL A 22 -16.70 14.96 -2.37
CA VAL A 22 -16.38 14.49 -1.03
C VAL A 22 -15.00 15.03 -0.67
N ARG A 23 -14.92 15.81 0.41
CA ARG A 23 -13.73 16.58 0.85
C ARG A 23 -12.57 15.71 1.35
N PHE A 24 -12.54 14.41 1.04
CA PHE A 24 -11.46 13.49 1.41
C PHE A 24 -10.63 13.18 0.16
N GLY A 25 -9.64 14.03 -0.14
CA GLY A 25 -8.74 13.83 -1.28
C GLY A 25 -7.39 13.21 -0.94
N VAL A 26 -7.22 12.78 0.32
CA VAL A 26 -5.99 12.15 0.85
C VAL A 26 -6.30 10.94 1.74
N TYR A 27 -7.59 10.61 1.94
CA TYR A 27 -7.98 9.58 2.92
C TYR A 27 -7.58 8.18 2.44
N VAL A 28 -7.86 7.88 1.17
CA VAL A 28 -7.57 6.58 0.58
C VAL A 28 -6.06 6.36 0.53
N THR A 29 -5.30 7.38 0.13
CA THR A 29 -3.83 7.35 0.14
C THR A 29 -3.28 7.10 1.54
N ILE A 30 -3.75 7.82 2.56
CA ILE A 30 -3.29 7.62 3.95
C ILE A 30 -3.63 6.21 4.44
N LEU A 31 -4.85 5.75 4.19
CA LEU A 31 -5.29 4.41 4.57
C LEU A 31 -4.40 3.33 3.91
N TYR A 32 -4.09 3.49 2.62
CA TYR A 32 -3.25 2.55 1.89
C TYR A 32 -1.82 2.49 2.46
N ILE A 33 -1.20 3.64 2.71
CA ILE A 33 0.13 3.71 3.34
C ILE A 33 0.09 3.12 4.75
N PHE A 34 -0.97 3.38 5.52
CA PHE A 34 -1.15 2.81 6.85
C PHE A 34 -1.26 1.29 6.82
N VAL A 35 -2.01 0.71 5.88
CA VAL A 35 -2.07 -0.74 5.69
C VAL A 35 -0.68 -1.31 5.35
N LYS A 36 0.07 -0.67 4.44
CA LYS A 36 1.44 -1.08 4.12
C LYS A 36 2.38 -1.00 5.33
N PHE A 37 2.20 -0.02 6.21
CA PHE A 37 2.91 0.06 7.49
C PHE A 37 2.52 -1.10 8.43
N LEU A 38 1.24 -1.45 8.52
CA LEU A 38 0.79 -2.60 9.30
C LEU A 38 1.41 -3.92 8.82
N TRP A 39 1.65 -4.08 7.51
CA TRP A 39 2.40 -5.23 6.99
C TRP A 39 3.83 -5.29 7.54
N LEU A 40 4.53 -4.15 7.66
CA LEU A 40 5.85 -4.12 8.30
C LEU A 40 5.79 -4.49 9.77
N VAL A 41 4.84 -3.91 10.50
CA VAL A 41 4.62 -4.24 11.92
C VAL A 41 4.33 -5.73 12.08
N ASN A 42 3.52 -6.31 11.19
CA ASN A 42 3.20 -7.74 11.21
C ASN A 42 4.47 -8.59 11.10
N VAL A 43 5.32 -8.32 10.12
CA VAL A 43 6.58 -9.06 9.93
C VAL A 43 7.51 -8.91 11.14
N VAL A 44 7.61 -7.70 11.71
CA VAL A 44 8.42 -7.46 12.93
C VAL A 44 7.86 -8.25 14.12
N VAL A 45 6.54 -8.23 14.32
CA VAL A 45 5.88 -8.99 15.40
C VAL A 45 6.10 -10.49 15.23
N GLN A 46 5.94 -11.03 14.01
CA GLN A 46 6.20 -12.45 13.73
C GLN A 46 7.66 -12.81 14.00
N PHE A 47 8.60 -11.95 13.62
CA PHE A 47 10.02 -12.13 13.91
C PHE A 47 10.32 -12.09 15.41
N LEU A 48 9.66 -11.22 16.17
CA LEU A 48 9.79 -11.17 17.63
C LEU A 48 9.20 -12.40 18.31
N ILE A 49 8.02 -12.87 17.87
CA ILE A 49 7.41 -14.10 18.39
C ILE A 49 8.34 -15.29 18.16
N LEU A 50 8.96 -15.38 16.96
CA LEU A 50 9.96 -16.41 16.68
C LEU A 50 11.14 -16.33 17.66
N ASN A 51 11.69 -15.13 17.90
CA ASN A 51 12.77 -14.94 18.85
C ASN A 51 12.36 -15.31 20.29
N ILE A 52 11.15 -14.95 20.73
CA ILE A 52 10.66 -15.29 22.07
C ILE A 52 10.48 -16.80 22.20
N PHE A 53 9.89 -17.46 21.20
CA PHE A 53 9.63 -18.91 21.22
C PHE A 53 10.92 -19.73 21.36
N LEU A 54 12.00 -19.30 20.72
CA LEU A 54 13.28 -20.00 20.77
C LEU A 54 14.12 -19.64 22.00
N GLY A 55 13.81 -18.53 22.68
CA GLY A 55 14.53 -18.03 23.84
C GLY A 55 16.06 -17.83 23.69
N PRO A 56 16.61 -17.40 22.54
CA PRO A 56 18.04 -17.11 22.44
C PRO A 56 18.37 -15.80 23.17
N GLN A 57 19.61 -15.68 23.64
CA GLN A 57 20.12 -14.50 24.33
C GLN A 57 20.21 -13.25 23.41
N TYR A 58 20.08 -13.43 22.09
CA TYR A 58 20.24 -12.38 21.08
C TYR A 58 19.35 -12.62 19.85
N THR A 59 18.85 -11.55 19.22
CA THR A 59 17.90 -11.58 18.09
C THR A 59 18.53 -12.02 16.75
N PHE A 60 19.86 -11.94 16.64
CA PHE A 60 20.63 -12.35 15.45
C PHE A 60 21.25 -13.76 15.58
N TRP A 61 20.63 -14.65 16.35
CA TRP A 61 21.08 -16.03 16.53
C TRP A 61 21.16 -16.85 15.24
N GLY A 62 20.34 -16.55 14.24
CA GLY A 62 20.36 -17.26 12.95
C GLY A 62 21.73 -17.21 12.25
N ILE A 63 22.42 -16.06 12.29
CA ILE A 63 23.76 -15.90 11.71
C ILE A 63 24.81 -16.69 12.52
N GLY A 64 24.70 -16.64 13.85
CA GLY A 64 25.58 -17.38 14.76
C GLY A 64 25.51 -18.90 14.52
N ILE A 65 24.31 -19.44 14.42
CA ILE A 65 24.12 -20.88 14.18
C ILE A 65 24.60 -21.30 12.79
N VAL A 66 24.40 -20.49 11.75
CA VAL A 66 24.96 -20.80 10.41
C VAL A 66 26.49 -20.81 10.45
N ASN A 67 27.11 -19.86 11.14
CA ASN A 67 28.56 -19.83 11.29
C ASN A 67 29.07 -21.08 12.03
N ASP A 68 28.40 -21.50 13.09
CA ASP A 68 28.77 -22.71 13.83
C ASP A 68 28.62 -23.99 12.98
N LEU A 69 27.55 -24.09 12.18
CA LEU A 69 27.36 -25.20 11.22
C LEU A 69 28.47 -25.24 10.15
N LEU A 70 28.86 -24.09 9.59
CA LEU A 70 29.93 -24.02 8.59
C LEU A 70 31.29 -24.47 9.15
N HIS A 71 31.52 -24.25 10.44
CA HIS A 71 32.74 -24.66 11.14
C HIS A 71 32.64 -26.06 11.77
N ASN A 72 31.60 -26.84 11.45
CA ASN A 72 31.33 -28.17 12.02
C ASN A 72 31.33 -28.18 13.55
N ARG A 73 30.87 -27.10 14.20
CA ARG A 73 30.67 -27.06 15.65
C ARG A 73 29.30 -27.64 15.97
N ASP A 74 29.30 -28.76 16.68
CA ASP A 74 28.06 -29.45 17.06
C ASP A 74 27.31 -28.73 18.20
N TRP A 75 26.01 -29.02 18.27
CA TRP A 75 25.06 -28.59 19.30
C TRP A 75 25.54 -28.79 20.75
N SER A 76 26.45 -29.74 20.99
CA SER A 76 27.08 -29.99 22.30
C SER A 76 27.89 -28.80 22.81
N THR A 77 28.33 -27.92 21.90
CA THR A 77 29.18 -26.77 22.20
C THR A 77 28.36 -25.47 22.26
N SER A 78 27.33 -25.35 21.42
CA SER A 78 26.47 -24.15 21.32
C SER A 78 25.31 -24.16 22.32
N GLY A 79 24.90 -25.33 22.83
CA GLY A 79 23.81 -25.48 23.82
C GLY A 79 22.39 -25.20 23.28
N HIS A 80 22.27 -24.73 22.03
CA HIS A 80 20.99 -24.52 21.37
C HIS A 80 20.44 -25.84 20.81
N PHE A 81 19.16 -26.10 21.09
CA PHE A 81 18.41 -27.28 20.62
C PHE A 81 19.07 -28.64 20.94
N PRO A 82 19.07 -29.10 22.21
CA PRO A 82 19.66 -30.38 22.59
C PRO A 82 18.95 -31.57 21.94
N ARG A 83 19.73 -32.51 21.39
CA ARG A 83 19.21 -33.76 20.81
C ARG A 83 19.06 -34.87 21.85
N VAL A 84 19.72 -34.71 22.99
CA VAL A 84 19.69 -35.62 24.14
C VAL A 84 19.52 -34.79 25.41
N THR A 85 18.58 -35.19 26.28
CA THR A 85 18.31 -34.52 27.56
C THR A 85 18.23 -35.54 28.69
N MET A 86 18.58 -35.15 29.92
CA MET A 86 18.34 -35.96 31.12
C MET A 86 16.98 -35.58 31.71
N CYS A 87 16.14 -36.56 31.99
CA CYS A 87 14.83 -36.36 32.60
C CYS A 87 14.74 -37.10 33.94
N ASP A 88 14.29 -36.39 34.97
CA ASP A 88 14.09 -36.94 36.31
C ASP A 88 12.68 -37.52 36.39
N VAL A 89 12.58 -38.83 36.62
CA VAL A 89 11.33 -39.57 36.76
C VAL A 89 11.20 -40.03 38.21
N THR A 90 10.10 -39.65 38.86
CA THR A 90 9.81 -40.05 40.23
C THR A 90 8.84 -41.24 40.21
N VAL A 91 9.30 -42.39 40.70
CA VAL A 91 8.53 -43.63 40.75
C VAL A 91 8.26 -43.98 42.21
N ARG A 92 7.02 -44.38 42.52
CA ARG A 92 6.66 -44.88 43.86
C ARG A 92 6.74 -46.39 43.90
N GLU A 93 7.58 -46.91 44.78
CA GLU A 93 7.61 -48.33 45.13
C GLU A 93 7.44 -48.50 46.64
N MET A 94 6.52 -49.39 47.05
CA MET A 94 6.29 -49.76 48.46
C MET A 94 6.07 -48.58 49.43
N GLY A 95 5.40 -47.51 48.97
CA GLY A 95 5.12 -46.33 49.79
C GLY A 95 6.27 -45.33 49.91
N ASN A 96 7.43 -45.61 49.34
CA ASN A 96 8.57 -44.70 49.29
C ASN A 96 8.74 -44.10 47.88
N LEU A 97 9.16 -42.83 47.82
CA LEU A 97 9.42 -42.12 46.55
C LEU A 97 10.87 -42.33 46.15
N HIS A 98 11.12 -42.82 44.93
CA HIS A 98 12.45 -42.96 44.36
C HIS A 98 12.58 -42.14 43.07
N ASN A 99 13.65 -41.36 42.96
CA ASN A 99 13.89 -40.49 41.82
C ASN A 99 15.00 -41.11 40.95
N TRP A 100 14.66 -41.46 39.72
CA TRP A 100 15.60 -41.97 38.71
C TRP A 100 15.85 -40.92 37.65
N THR A 101 17.08 -40.83 37.16
CA THR A 101 17.43 -39.95 36.03
C THR A 101 17.64 -40.82 34.78
N VAL A 102 16.90 -40.50 33.71
CA VAL A 102 16.94 -41.27 32.46
C VAL A 102 17.35 -40.38 31.29
N GLN A 103 18.05 -40.97 30.31
CA GLN A 103 18.45 -40.28 29.10
C GLN A 103 17.33 -40.33 28.05
N CYS A 104 16.82 -39.17 27.67
CA CYS A 104 15.80 -39.00 26.63
C CYS A 104 16.43 -38.52 25.33
N VAL A 105 16.00 -39.07 24.19
CA VAL A 105 16.43 -38.63 22.86
C VAL A 105 15.31 -37.82 22.22
N LEU A 106 15.58 -36.55 21.91
CA LEU A 106 14.61 -35.61 21.39
C LEU A 106 14.78 -35.45 19.87
N MET A 107 14.41 -36.49 19.12
CA MET A 107 14.57 -36.52 17.66
C MET A 107 13.81 -35.40 16.94
N VAL A 108 12.69 -34.95 17.52
CA VAL A 108 11.90 -33.81 17.01
C VAL A 108 12.73 -32.52 16.94
N ASN A 109 13.67 -32.34 17.86
CA ASN A 109 14.43 -31.11 17.97
C ASN A 109 15.43 -30.91 16.82
N MET A 110 15.92 -32.02 16.24
CA MET A 110 16.77 -31.98 15.06
C MET A 110 16.03 -31.41 13.83
N PHE A 111 14.73 -31.64 13.72
CA PHE A 111 13.89 -31.04 12.66
C PHE A 111 13.61 -29.58 12.94
N ALA A 112 13.30 -29.24 14.19
CA ALA A 112 13.08 -27.87 14.63
C ALA A 112 14.29 -26.97 14.33
N GLU A 113 15.50 -27.44 14.62
CA GLU A 113 16.76 -26.74 14.32
C GLU A 113 16.80 -26.27 12.86
N LYS A 114 16.47 -27.14 11.89
CA LYS A 114 16.54 -26.79 10.45
C LYS A 114 15.39 -25.91 10.00
N ILE A 115 14.16 -26.20 10.46
CA ILE A 115 12.97 -25.42 10.09
C ILE A 115 13.08 -23.99 10.63
N PHE A 116 13.49 -23.81 11.88
CA PHE A 116 13.60 -22.47 12.46
C PHE A 116 14.75 -21.65 11.86
N LEU A 117 15.86 -22.29 11.49
CA LEU A 117 16.91 -21.61 10.72
C LEU A 117 16.38 -21.13 9.38
N PHE A 118 15.68 -21.99 8.63
CA PHE A 118 15.07 -21.59 7.37
C PHE A 118 14.06 -20.45 7.54
N LEU A 119 13.17 -20.55 8.53
CA LEU A 119 12.17 -19.51 8.83
C LEU A 119 12.81 -18.18 9.22
N TRP A 120 13.94 -18.19 9.94
CA TRP A 120 14.64 -16.97 10.31
C TRP A 120 15.12 -16.19 9.07
N PHE A 121 15.80 -16.87 8.13
CA PHE A 121 16.22 -16.24 6.87
C PHE A 121 15.04 -15.82 6.01
N TRP A 122 13.98 -16.63 5.98
CA TRP A 122 12.75 -16.31 5.27
C TRP A 122 12.10 -15.03 5.79
N PHE A 123 11.96 -14.87 7.11
CA PHE A 123 11.41 -13.65 7.69
C PHE A 123 12.30 -12.43 7.44
N CYS A 124 13.63 -12.57 7.48
CA CYS A 124 14.54 -11.50 7.07
C CYS A 124 14.32 -11.09 5.61
N PHE A 125 14.19 -12.05 4.70
CA PHE A 125 13.89 -11.79 3.29
C PHE A 125 12.55 -11.06 3.11
N VAL A 126 11.49 -11.58 3.71
CA VAL A 126 10.15 -10.96 3.66
C VAL A 126 10.16 -9.55 4.27
N ALA A 127 10.90 -9.33 5.36
CA ALA A 127 11.05 -8.02 5.97
C ALA A 127 11.71 -7.02 5.03
N ILE A 128 12.79 -7.42 4.34
CA ILE A 128 13.50 -6.57 3.37
C ILE A 128 12.58 -6.20 2.21
N VAL A 129 11.94 -7.20 1.57
CA VAL A 129 11.04 -6.97 0.43
C VAL A 129 9.87 -6.08 0.82
N THR A 130 9.26 -6.32 1.98
CA THR A 130 8.13 -5.51 2.48
C THR A 130 8.60 -4.08 2.78
N SER A 131 9.80 -3.91 3.32
CA SER A 131 10.39 -2.59 3.61
C SER A 131 10.66 -1.79 2.35
N ILE A 132 11.27 -2.40 1.34
CA ILE A 132 11.49 -1.77 0.03
C ILE A 132 10.16 -1.35 -0.58
N ASN A 133 9.16 -2.24 -0.58
CA ASN A 133 7.84 -1.93 -1.11
C ASN A 133 7.19 -0.77 -0.35
N PHE A 134 7.23 -0.76 0.99
CA PHE A 134 6.68 0.33 1.78
C PHE A 134 7.38 1.67 1.49
N LEU A 135 8.72 1.69 1.47
CA LEU A 135 9.50 2.90 1.18
C LEU A 135 9.25 3.43 -0.23
N TYR A 136 9.14 2.54 -1.23
CA TYR A 136 8.77 2.90 -2.59
C TYR A 136 7.41 3.61 -2.63
N TRP A 137 6.38 2.99 -2.01
CA TRP A 137 5.04 3.56 -1.97
C TRP A 137 4.97 4.85 -1.15
N LEU A 138 5.76 4.96 -0.08
CA LEU A 138 5.86 6.16 0.73
C LEU A 138 6.48 7.31 -0.07
N PHE A 139 7.61 7.08 -0.74
CA PHE A 139 8.29 8.09 -1.55
C PHE A 139 7.42 8.55 -2.72
N VAL A 140 6.84 7.60 -3.47
CA VAL A 140 6.04 7.92 -4.65
C VAL A 140 4.74 8.63 -4.25
N SER A 141 4.17 8.32 -3.09
CA SER A 141 2.94 8.94 -2.59
C SER A 141 3.15 10.33 -1.98
N LEU A 142 4.32 10.59 -1.38
CA LEU A 142 4.65 11.90 -0.81
C LEU A 142 5.16 12.87 -1.86
N SER A 143 5.87 12.37 -2.88
CA SER A 143 6.47 13.19 -3.92
C SER A 143 5.45 13.61 -4.99
N SER A 144 5.01 14.87 -4.93
CA SER A 144 4.21 15.48 -5.99
C SER A 144 4.92 15.45 -7.34
N SER A 145 6.25 15.51 -7.36
CA SER A 145 7.02 15.46 -8.61
C SER A 145 6.87 14.13 -9.35
N GLN A 146 6.82 13.02 -8.62
CA GLN A 146 6.59 11.69 -9.22
C GLN A 146 5.15 11.57 -9.73
N SER A 147 4.20 12.23 -9.09
CA SER A 147 2.81 12.27 -9.55
C SER A 147 2.67 13.01 -10.88
N ARG A 148 3.36 14.14 -11.04
CA ARG A 148 3.42 14.88 -12.31
C ARG A 148 4.05 14.05 -13.42
N ALA A 149 5.22 13.46 -13.14
CA ALA A 149 5.93 12.63 -14.12
C ALA A 149 5.08 11.43 -14.58
N PHE A 150 4.31 10.83 -13.65
CA PHE A 150 3.38 9.76 -13.98
C PHE A 150 2.29 10.23 -14.96
N ILE A 151 1.57 11.31 -14.65
CA ILE A 151 0.50 11.82 -15.54
C ILE A 151 1.06 12.28 -16.89
N ARG A 152 2.21 12.97 -16.88
CA ARG A 152 2.88 13.41 -18.11
C ARG A 152 3.20 12.27 -19.06
N LYS A 153 3.67 11.12 -18.53
CA LYS A 153 3.94 9.91 -19.33
C LYS A 153 2.70 9.45 -20.11
N TYR A 154 1.51 9.45 -19.49
CA TYR A 154 0.28 8.99 -20.15
C TYR A 154 -0.30 10.04 -21.11
N LEU A 155 -0.15 11.33 -20.82
CA LEU A 155 -0.58 12.39 -21.73
C LEU A 155 0.30 12.46 -22.99
N ASP A 156 1.62 12.32 -22.83
CA ASP A 156 2.58 12.29 -23.95
C ASP A 156 2.35 11.06 -24.86
N PHE A 157 1.91 9.94 -24.28
CA PHE A 157 1.58 8.72 -25.03
C PHE A 157 0.39 8.91 -25.98
N ASN A 158 -0.54 9.82 -25.67
CA ASN A 158 -1.74 10.08 -26.46
C ASN A 158 -1.64 11.35 -27.32
N ASP A 159 -0.43 11.72 -27.73
CA ASP A 159 -0.11 12.87 -28.61
C ASP A 159 -0.53 14.26 -28.11
N ARG A 160 -0.85 14.41 -26.82
CA ARG A 160 -1.08 15.71 -26.17
C ARG A 160 0.26 16.36 -25.77
N LYS A 161 1.09 16.69 -26.77
CA LYS A 161 2.40 17.34 -26.58
C LYS A 161 2.20 18.85 -26.36
N ASN A 162 3.02 19.45 -25.48
CA ASN A 162 3.03 20.87 -25.09
C ASN A 162 2.16 21.30 -23.89
N ILE A 163 1.82 20.39 -22.98
CA ILE A 163 1.16 20.77 -21.72
C ILE A 163 2.22 21.29 -20.74
N SER A 164 1.99 22.46 -20.14
CA SER A 164 2.88 23.03 -19.11
C SER A 164 2.79 22.23 -17.82
N ASP A 165 3.90 22.10 -17.09
CA ASP A 165 3.95 21.42 -15.79
C ASP A 165 2.94 22.05 -14.79
N GLN A 166 2.67 23.35 -14.93
CA GLN A 166 1.70 24.06 -14.09
C GLN A 166 0.25 23.61 -14.37
N GLN A 167 -0.11 23.37 -15.63
CA GLN A 167 -1.44 22.85 -16.00
C GLN A 167 -1.64 21.42 -15.49
N ILE A 168 -0.58 20.60 -15.49
CA ILE A 168 -0.63 19.24 -14.92
C ILE A 168 -0.83 19.31 -13.40
N ASP A 169 -0.15 20.24 -12.73
CA ASP A 169 -0.32 20.47 -11.28
C ASP A 169 -1.73 20.96 -10.93
N ASP A 170 -2.31 21.83 -11.75
CA ASP A 170 -3.69 22.31 -11.59
C ASP A 170 -4.70 21.17 -11.82
N PHE A 171 -4.54 20.38 -12.88
CA PHE A 171 -5.35 19.18 -13.12
C PHE A 171 -5.28 18.19 -11.94
N ILE A 172 -4.07 17.92 -11.45
CA ILE A 172 -3.87 17.04 -10.30
C ILE A 172 -4.54 17.60 -9.05
N SER A 173 -4.39 18.88 -8.75
CA SER A 173 -4.90 19.45 -7.50
C SER A 173 -6.43 19.66 -7.51
N GLN A 174 -6.99 20.01 -8.67
CA GLN A 174 -8.40 20.35 -8.80
C GLN A 174 -9.28 19.12 -9.09
N MET A 175 -8.88 18.27 -10.04
CA MET A 175 -9.70 17.15 -10.51
C MET A 175 -9.37 15.84 -9.79
N LEU A 176 -8.08 15.47 -9.75
CA LEU A 176 -7.66 14.11 -9.40
C LEU A 176 -7.35 13.92 -7.89
N ARG A 177 -6.76 14.95 -7.28
CA ARG A 177 -6.16 14.95 -5.93
C ARG A 177 -5.15 13.81 -5.70
N LYS A 178 -4.60 13.70 -4.49
CA LYS A 178 -3.64 12.64 -4.15
C LYS A 178 -4.28 11.25 -4.22
N ASP A 179 -5.52 11.13 -3.77
CA ASP A 179 -6.27 9.86 -3.80
C ASP A 179 -6.43 9.33 -5.23
N GLY A 180 -6.82 10.17 -6.20
CA GLY A 180 -6.98 9.76 -7.59
C GLY A 180 -5.67 9.28 -8.22
N ILE A 181 -4.54 9.93 -7.91
CA ILE A 181 -3.23 9.46 -8.38
C ILE A 181 -2.89 8.09 -7.79
N THR A 182 -3.12 7.89 -6.49
CA THR A 182 -2.88 6.59 -5.85
C THR A 182 -3.74 5.50 -6.48
N VAL A 183 -5.01 5.78 -6.77
CA VAL A 183 -5.93 4.84 -7.42
C VAL A 183 -5.47 4.55 -8.86
N LEU A 184 -5.10 5.56 -9.65
CA LEU A 184 -4.61 5.34 -11.01
C LEU A 184 -3.33 4.50 -11.03
N ARG A 185 -2.41 4.70 -10.09
CA ARG A 185 -1.22 3.84 -9.95
C ARG A 185 -1.59 2.40 -9.61
N LEU A 186 -2.54 2.20 -8.70
CA LEU A 186 -3.03 0.87 -8.37
C LEU A 186 -3.68 0.18 -9.58
N ILE A 187 -4.44 0.91 -10.39
CA ILE A 187 -5.00 0.41 -11.64
C ILE A 187 -3.87 0.07 -12.63
N SER A 188 -2.82 0.89 -12.71
CA SER A 188 -1.66 0.64 -13.56
C SER A 188 -1.00 -0.70 -13.23
N ASP A 189 -0.80 -0.95 -11.93
CA ASP A 189 -0.11 -2.16 -11.45
C ASP A 189 -0.96 -3.43 -11.62
N ASN A 190 -2.30 -3.32 -11.62
CA ASN A 190 -3.21 -4.48 -11.67
C ASN A 190 -3.87 -4.71 -13.05
N CYS A 191 -4.21 -3.66 -13.77
CA CYS A 191 -4.95 -3.68 -15.05
C CYS A 191 -4.06 -3.33 -16.25
N GLY A 192 -2.84 -2.82 -16.02
CA GLY A 192 -1.88 -2.44 -17.06
C GLY A 192 -1.97 -0.97 -17.48
N ASP A 193 -0.88 -0.50 -18.10
CA ASP A 193 -0.68 0.91 -18.47
C ASP A 193 -1.70 1.43 -19.51
N LEU A 194 -2.20 0.58 -20.40
CA LEU A 194 -3.13 1.00 -21.48
C LEU A 194 -4.49 1.45 -20.92
N ALA A 195 -5.03 0.71 -19.94
CA ALA A 195 -6.30 1.06 -19.30
C ALA A 195 -6.19 2.42 -18.59
N VAL A 196 -5.06 2.68 -17.93
CA VAL A 196 -4.81 3.95 -17.26
C VAL A 196 -4.68 5.09 -18.27
N ALA A 197 -4.01 4.87 -19.41
CA ALA A 197 -3.87 5.87 -20.46
C ALA A 197 -5.25 6.37 -20.95
N GLU A 198 -6.18 5.45 -21.24
CA GLU A 198 -7.54 5.80 -21.67
C GLU A 198 -8.31 6.59 -20.60
N ILE A 199 -8.17 6.19 -19.33
CA ILE A 199 -8.83 6.88 -18.20
C ILE A 199 -8.26 8.29 -18.03
N VAL A 200 -6.94 8.44 -18.07
CA VAL A 200 -6.28 9.75 -17.89
C VAL A 200 -6.68 10.71 -19.00
N VAL A 201 -6.76 10.26 -20.26
CA VAL A 201 -7.18 11.08 -21.39
C VAL A 201 -8.62 11.56 -21.21
N LYS A 202 -9.55 10.66 -20.89
CA LYS A 202 -10.95 11.04 -20.67
C LYS A 202 -11.12 12.01 -19.49
N LEU A 203 -10.35 11.82 -18.42
CA LEU A 203 -10.34 12.74 -17.28
C LEU A 203 -9.77 14.10 -17.64
N TRP A 204 -8.76 14.14 -18.52
CA TRP A 204 -8.16 15.37 -19.02
C TRP A 204 -9.14 16.15 -19.89
N ASP A 205 -9.80 15.49 -20.85
CA ASP A 205 -10.80 16.12 -21.72
C ASP A 205 -11.96 16.70 -20.89
N ALA A 206 -12.45 15.97 -19.88
CA ALA A 206 -13.46 16.47 -18.95
C ALA A 206 -12.97 17.67 -18.11
N TYR A 207 -11.68 17.73 -17.79
CA TYR A 207 -11.09 18.88 -17.10
C TYR A 207 -11.03 20.12 -18.00
N GLU A 208 -10.69 19.97 -19.28
CA GLU A 208 -10.70 21.07 -20.27
C GLU A 208 -12.11 21.63 -20.50
N ASP A 209 -13.15 20.82 -20.37
CA ASP A 209 -14.55 21.24 -20.49
C ASP A 209 -15.11 21.91 -19.22
N THR A 210 -14.50 21.66 -18.05
CA THR A 210 -14.93 22.23 -16.76
C THR A 210 -14.83 23.76 -16.67
N PRO A 211 -13.76 24.45 -17.13
CA PRO A 211 -13.71 25.92 -17.11
C PRO A 211 -14.80 26.55 -17.98
N ARG A 212 -15.17 25.94 -19.12
CA ARG A 212 -16.26 26.44 -19.97
C ARG A 212 -17.62 26.43 -19.27
N PHE A 213 -17.91 25.45 -18.42
CA PHE A 213 -19.18 25.43 -17.70
C PHE A 213 -19.31 26.56 -16.68
N THR A 214 -18.19 27.00 -16.08
CA THR A 214 -18.23 28.07 -15.07
C THR A 214 -18.37 29.43 -15.76
N GLU A 215 -17.62 29.66 -16.84
CA GLU A 215 -17.75 30.88 -17.66
C GLU A 215 -19.11 30.97 -18.36
N VAL A 216 -19.63 29.87 -18.94
CA VAL A 216 -20.97 29.86 -19.56
C VAL A 216 -22.07 30.07 -18.52
N SER A 217 -21.92 29.55 -17.30
CA SER A 217 -22.89 29.81 -16.23
C SER A 217 -22.87 31.29 -15.81
N GLU A 218 -21.68 31.88 -15.65
CA GLU A 218 -21.52 33.30 -15.30
C GLU A 218 -21.98 34.24 -16.43
N GLU A 219 -21.69 33.94 -17.71
CA GLU A 219 -22.21 34.69 -18.86
C GLU A 219 -23.72 34.51 -19.04
N SER A 220 -24.26 33.31 -18.79
CA SER A 220 -25.71 33.08 -18.87
C SER A 220 -26.49 33.75 -17.74
N ASP A 221 -25.95 33.76 -16.51
CA ASP A 221 -26.54 34.47 -15.36
C ASP A 221 -26.40 35.99 -15.52
N ALA A 222 -25.30 36.49 -16.11
CA ALA A 222 -25.12 37.90 -16.45
C ALA A 222 -26.09 38.35 -17.55
N GLY A 223 -26.27 37.55 -18.61
CA GLY A 223 -27.24 37.81 -19.66
C GLY A 223 -28.69 37.81 -19.16
N TYR A 224 -29.02 36.92 -18.21
CA TYR A 224 -30.34 36.92 -17.56
C TYR A 224 -30.59 38.16 -16.71
N LEU A 225 -29.55 38.69 -16.04
CA LEU A 225 -29.64 39.91 -15.25
C LEU A 225 -29.78 41.17 -16.11
N GLU A 226 -29.07 41.23 -17.24
CA GLU A 226 -29.21 42.32 -18.22
C GLU A 226 -30.61 42.36 -18.85
N ASP A 227 -31.14 41.21 -19.31
CA ASP A 227 -32.51 41.10 -19.82
C ASP A 227 -33.57 41.50 -18.77
N PHE A 228 -33.35 41.12 -17.50
CA PHE A 228 -34.26 41.48 -16.40
C PHE A 228 -34.21 42.99 -16.08
N GLN A 229 -33.07 43.66 -16.27
CA GLN A 229 -32.91 45.10 -16.09
C GLN A 229 -33.56 45.90 -17.23
N GLU A 230 -33.52 45.39 -18.46
CA GLU A 230 -34.21 45.97 -19.62
C GLU A 230 -35.74 45.83 -19.49
N ASP A 231 -36.24 44.66 -19.07
CA ASP A 231 -37.69 44.42 -18.87
C ASP A 231 -38.27 45.20 -17.66
N CYS A 232 -37.45 45.46 -16.63
CA CYS A 232 -37.89 46.24 -15.46
C CYS A 232 -37.85 47.76 -15.67
N GLY A 233 -37.34 48.26 -16.81
CA GLY A 233 -37.43 49.66 -17.22
C GLY A 233 -37.31 50.67 -16.08
N MET A 234 -36.21 50.65 -15.33
CA MET A 234 -35.96 51.73 -14.36
C MET A 234 -35.48 52.98 -15.11
N PRO A 235 -36.13 54.13 -14.94
CA PRO A 235 -35.65 55.38 -15.53
C PRO A 235 -34.31 55.76 -14.89
N GLU A 236 -33.37 56.20 -15.73
CA GLU A 236 -32.14 56.87 -15.29
C GLU A 236 -32.52 58.14 -14.51
N GLU A 237 -32.12 58.21 -13.22
CA GLU A 237 -31.94 59.46 -12.48
C GLU A 237 -30.44 59.68 -12.21
#